data_AF-A0A6L3V3H3-F1
#
_entry.id   AF-A0A6L3V3H3-F1
#
_cell.length_a   1.000
_cell.length_b   1.000
_cell.length_c   1.000
_cell.angle_alpha   90.00
_cell.angle_beta   90.00
_cell.angle_gamma   90.00
#
_symmetry.space_group_name_H-M   'P 1'
#
loop_
_entity.id
_entity.type
_entity.pdbx_description
1 polymer ?
#
loop_
_entity_poly.entity_id
_entity_poly.type
_entity_poly.pdbx_seq_one_letter_code
_entity_poly.pdbx_strand_id
1 'polypeptide(L)' 'MMRRLALVIPIMLIVAAAAMWMLKRDYGDIEYETRVWISVGAALFSGVISFFLFKSGDAKE' A
#
# COMPACT_ATOMS: atom_id res chain seq x y z
N MET A 1 5.13 11.53 -14.53
CA MET A 1 5.50 10.79 -13.30
C MET A 1 4.83 11.36 -12.04
N MET A 2 4.90 12.67 -11.78
CA MET A 2 4.27 13.32 -10.60
C MET A 2 2.77 12.99 -10.42
N ARG A 3 1.97 13.05 -11.50
CA ARG A 3 0.53 12.74 -11.46
C ARG A 3 0.21 11.30 -11.04
N ARG A 4 1.12 10.34 -11.32
CA ARG A 4 0.94 8.94 -10.95
C ARG A 4 1.25 8.72 -9.48
N LEU A 5 2.32 9.34 -8.98
CA LEU A 5 2.65 9.30 -7.56
C LEU A 5 1.55 9.91 -6.69
N ALA A 6 0.85 10.93 -7.20
CA ALA A 6 -0.31 11.51 -6.53
C ALA A 6 -1.49 10.53 -6.33
N LEU A 7 -1.61 9.48 -7.16
CA LEU A 7 -2.60 8.39 -6.98
C LEU A 7 -2.03 7.21 -6.20
N VAL A 8 -0.76 6.88 -6.42
CA VAL A 8 -0.10 5.73 -5.79
C VAL A 8 0.14 5.95 -4.30
N ILE A 9 0.58 7.15 -3.88
CA ILE A 9 0.89 7.44 -2.47
C ILE A 9 -0.34 7.28 -1.55
N PRO A 10 -1.53 7.81 -1.88
CA PRO A 10 -2.74 7.57 -1.09
C PRO A 10 -3.07 6.09 -0.95
N ILE A 11 -2.95 5.31 -2.03
CA ILE A 11 -3.22 3.87 -2.02
C ILE A 11 -2.25 3.15 -1.07
N MET A 12 -0.96 3.48 -1.13
CA MET A 12 0.04 2.90 -0.23
C MET A 12 -0.26 3.19 1.24
N LEU A 13 -0.71 4.41 1.57
CA LEU A 13 -1.10 4.78 2.93
C LEU A 13 -2.34 4.02 3.41
N ILE A 14 -3.35 3.87 2.55
CA ILE A 14 -4.55 3.08 2.86
C ILE A 14 -4.17 1.62 3.13
N VAL A 15 -3.33 1.04 2.28
CA VAL A 15 -2.89 -0.36 2.44
C VAL A 15 -2.04 -0.54 3.69
N ALA A 16 -1.14 0.40 4.01
CA ALA A 16 -0.36 0.34 5.25
C ALA A 16 -1.27 0.36 6.49
N ALA A 17 -2.25 1.26 6.52
CA ALA A 17 -3.20 1.36 7.63
C ALA A 17 -4.08 0.12 7.75
N ALA A 18 -4.59 -0.40 6.62
CA ALA A 18 -5.40 -1.61 6.59
C ALA A 18 -4.60 -2.84 7.04
N ALA A 19 -3.37 -2.99 6.57
CA ALA A 19 -2.47 -4.08 6.97
C ALA A 19 -2.17 -4.02 8.47
N MET A 20 -1.80 -2.85 9.00
CA MET A 20 -1.57 -2.69 10.44
C MET A 20 -2.83 -3.01 11.26
N TRP A 21 -4.00 -2.57 10.82
CA TRP A 21 -5.25 -2.83 11.51
C TRP A 21 -5.58 -4.34 11.52
N MET A 22 -5.43 -5.01 10.39
CA MET A 22 -5.66 -6.45 10.25
C MET A 22 -4.64 -7.25 11.07
N LEU A 23 -3.35 -6.90 11.03
CA LEU A 23 -2.33 -7.56 11.83
C LEU A 23 -2.52 -7.32 13.33
N LYS A 24 -3.00 -6.14 13.74
CA LYS A 24 -3.32 -5.88 15.15
C LYS A 24 -4.54 -6.68 15.62
N ARG A 25 -5.55 -6.86 14.76
CA ARG A 25 -6.81 -7.51 15.09
C ARG A 25 -6.72 -9.03 15.05
N ASP A 26 -6.18 -9.58 13.97
CA ASP A 26 -6.24 -11.01 13.66
C ASP A 26 -4.92 -11.73 13.97
N TYR A 27 -3.82 -10.98 14.12
CA TYR A 27 -2.47 -11.51 14.36
C TYR A 27 -1.77 -10.79 15.52
N GLY A 28 -2.52 -10.61 16.62
CA GLY A 28 -2.07 -9.89 17.82
C GLY A 28 -0.78 -10.44 18.44
N ASP A 29 -0.53 -11.73 18.24
CA ASP A 29 0.61 -12.49 18.79
C ASP A 29 1.94 -12.21 18.07
N ILE A 30 1.90 -11.62 16.88
CA ILE A 30 3.11 -11.24 16.14
C ILE A 30 3.75 -10.01 16.81
N GLU A 31 5.07 -9.95 16.92
CA GLU A 31 5.74 -8.77 17.47
C GLU A 31 5.44 -7.48 16.67
N TYR A 32 5.37 -6.33 17.35
CA TYR A 32 5.03 -5.06 16.70
C TYR A 32 5.97 -4.73 15.54
N GLU A 33 7.28 -4.93 15.72
CA GLU A 33 8.28 -4.67 14.68
C GLU A 33 8.02 -5.50 13.42
N THR A 34 7.73 -6.79 13.58
CA THR A 34 7.38 -7.66 12.45
C THR A 34 6.10 -7.19 11.76
N ARG A 35 5.09 -6.72 12.51
CA ARG A 35 3.85 -6.16 11.93
C ARG A 35 4.10 -4.90 11.11
N VAL A 36 5.04 -4.05 11.54
CA VAL A 36 5.48 -2.87 10.79
C VAL A 36 6.14 -3.32 9.47
N TRP A 37 7.09 -4.25 9.52
CA TRP A 37 7.77 -4.75 8.31
C TRP A 37 6.81 -5.37 7.30
N ILE A 38 5.83 -6.15 7.75
CA ILE A 38 4.80 -6.72 6.87
C ILE A 38 3.95 -5.60 6.25
N SER A 39 3.54 -4.61 7.06
CA SER A 39 2.72 -3.50 6.58
C SER A 39 3.46 -2.63 5.56
N VAL A 40 4.77 -2.40 5.76
CA VAL A 40 5.65 -1.71 4.80
C VAL A 40 5.76 -2.53 3.51
N GLY A 41 5.99 -3.84 3.60
CA GLY A 41 6.02 -4.73 2.44
C GLY A 41 4.71 -4.71 1.64
N ALA A 42 3.56 -4.79 2.33
CA ALA A 42 2.23 -4.71 1.71
C ALA A 42 2.00 -3.38 1.00
N ALA A 43 2.37 -2.26 1.64
CA ALA A 43 2.24 -0.93 1.06
C ALA A 43 3.13 -0.75 -0.19
N LEU A 44 4.39 -1.19 -0.14
CA LEU A 44 5.31 -1.16 -1.28
C LEU A 44 4.78 -2.03 -2.43
N PHE A 45 4.33 -3.25 -2.14
CA PHE A 45 3.77 -4.16 -3.14
C PHE A 45 2.53 -3.56 -3.82
N SER A 46 1.61 -3.00 -3.04
CA SER A 46 0.45 -2.28 -3.58
C SER A 46 0.85 -1.07 -4.42
N GLY A 47 1.88 -0.33 -4.00
CA GLY A 47 2.42 0.78 -4.77
C GLY A 47 2.94 0.35 -6.14
N VAL A 48 3.65 -0.78 -6.21
CA VAL A 48 4.14 -1.37 -7.47
C VAL A 48 2.96 -1.78 -8.36
N ILE A 49 1.96 -2.49 -7.83
CA ILE A 49 0.76 -2.89 -8.59
C ILE A 49 0.06 -1.65 -9.13
N SER A 50 -0.17 -0.66 -8.29
CA SER A 50 -0.84 0.59 -8.65
C SER A 50 -0.07 1.33 -9.75
N PHE A 51 1.26 1.39 -9.65
CA PHE A 51 2.11 2.01 -10.66
C PHE A 51 1.98 1.34 -12.05
N PHE A 52 1.90 0.00 -12.08
CA PHE A 52 1.65 -0.75 -13.31
C PHE A 52 0.22 -0.60 -13.82
N LEU A 53 -0.78 -0.59 -12.93
CA LEU A 53 -2.19 -0.47 -13.30
C LEU A 53 -2.51 0.91 -13.90
N PHE A 54 -2.05 1.99 -13.26
CA PHE A 54 -2.18 3.35 -13.79
C PHE A 54 -1.20 3.66 -14.93
N LYS A 55 -0.44 2.67 -15.41
CA LYS A 55 0.42 2.82 -16.59
C LYS A 55 -0.34 2.86 -17.91
N SER A 56 -1.53 2.25 -17.96
CA SER A 56 -2.35 2.15 -19.18
C SER A 56 -3.42 3.24 -19.31
N GLY A 57 -3.52 4.18 -18.36
CA GLY A 57 -4.55 5.22 -18.35
C GLY A 57 -4.02 6.62 -18.64
N ASP A 58 -3.55 6.89 -19.86
CA ASP A 58 -3.78 8.19 -20.52
C ASP A 58 -5.19 8.15 -21.13
N ALA A 59 -6.20 7.81 -20.31
CA ALA A 59 -7.58 8.09 -20.64
C ALA A 59 -7.76 9.59 -20.45
N LYS A 60 -7.36 10.32 -21.49
CA LYS A 60 -7.79 11.68 -21.77
C LYS A 60 -9.31 11.70 -21.62
N GLU A 61 -9.79 12.51 -20.70
CA GLU A 61 -10.86 13.48 -20.96
C GLU A 61 -10.43 14.82 -20.34
#